data_AF-A0A524DZB8-F1
#
_entry.id   AF-A0A524DZB8-F1
#
_cell.length_a   1.000
_cell.length_b   1.000
_cell.length_c   1.000
_cell.angle_alpha   90.00
_cell.angle_beta   90.00
_cell.angle_gamma   90.00
#
_symmetry.space_group_name_H-M   'P 1'
#
loop_
_entity.id
_entity.type
_entity.pdbx_description
1 polymer ?
#
loop_
_entity_poly.entity_id
_entity_poly.type
_entity_poly.pdbx_seq_one_letter_code
_entity_poly.pdbx_strand_id
1 'polypeptide(L)' 'MLGIKKEKDEDLEEIDVVKKYFSRIFTVLSKATREKLMNLNFSEGVKKLIIKELAFLSEEKQKEYLDELNRLYDLFLKRE' A
#
# COMPACT_ATOMS: atom_id res chain seq x y z
N MET A 1 40.45 12.62 3.44
CA MET A 1 39.32 13.42 2.90
C MET A 1 38.03 12.68 3.24
N LEU A 2 37.35 13.10 4.30
CA LEU A 2 36.10 12.52 4.80
C LEU A 2 35.09 13.67 4.82
N GLY A 3 34.04 13.59 3.99
CA GLY A 3 33.07 14.69 3.97
C GLY A 3 31.85 14.56 3.05
N ILE A 4 31.49 13.35 2.57
CA ILE A 4 30.30 13.20 1.70
C ILE A 4 29.44 11.97 2.08
N LYS A 5 29.46 11.52 3.35
CA LYS A 5 28.66 10.34 3.75
C LYS A 5 27.62 10.58 4.85
N LYS A 6 27.71 11.64 5.66
CA LYS A 6 26.82 11.80 6.83
C LYS A 6 25.41 12.29 6.49
N GLU A 7 25.27 13.29 5.63
CA GLU A 7 23.95 13.88 5.32
C GLU A 7 22.98 12.86 4.70
N LYS A 8 23.49 12.00 3.82
CA LYS A 8 22.67 11.01 3.11
C LYS A 8 22.14 9.87 3.98
N ASP A 9 22.84 9.55 5.07
CA ASP A 9 22.46 8.48 5.99
C ASP A 9 21.42 8.98 7.01
N GLU A 10 21.53 10.23 7.47
CA GLU A 10 20.53 10.88 8.34
C GLU A 10 19.17 11.03 7.63
N ASP A 11 19.17 11.42 6.34
CA ASP A 11 17.94 11.52 5.52
C ASP A 11 17.18 10.17 5.42
N LEU A 12 17.91 9.05 5.36
CA LEU A 12 17.32 7.72 5.27
C LEU A 12 16.71 7.27 6.60
N GLU A 13 17.35 7.62 7.72
CA GLU A 13 16.82 7.35 9.06
C GLU A 13 15.54 8.13 9.32
N GLU A 14 15.47 9.40 8.92
CA GLU A 14 14.26 10.23 9.04
C GLU A 14 13.10 9.65 8.23
N ILE A 15 13.36 9.24 6.98
CA ILE A 15 12.36 8.59 6.12
C ILE A 15 11.80 7.31 6.75
N ASP A 16 12.64 6.51 7.40
CA ASP A 16 12.21 5.28 8.08
C ASP A 16 11.37 5.53 9.33
N VAL A 17 11.64 6.62 10.05
CA VAL A 17 10.79 7.08 11.17
C VAL A 17 9.42 7.50 10.66
N VAL A 18 9.37 8.30 9.58
CA VAL A 18 8.11 8.70 8.94
C VAL A 18 7.33 7.48 8.47
N LYS A 19 7.97 6.54 7.77
CA LYS A 19 7.33 5.28 7.34
C LYS A 19 6.77 4.48 8.50
N LYS A 20 7.51 4.36 9.61
CA LYS A 20 7.01 3.67 10.82
C LYS A 20 5.82 4.39 11.44
N TYR A 21 5.83 5.72 11.50
CA TYR A 21 4.72 6.51 12.02
C TYR A 21 3.46 6.35 11.18
N PHE A 22 3.57 6.50 9.85
CA PHE A 22 2.48 6.26 8.92
C PHE A 22 2.01 4.81 8.99
N SER A 23 2.92 3.83 9.08
CA SER A 23 2.52 2.44 9.29
C SER A 23 1.67 2.31 10.55
N ARG A 24 2.01 2.92 11.68
CA ARG A 24 1.21 2.81 12.92
C ARG A 24 -0.20 3.41 12.78
N ILE A 25 -0.34 4.47 12.01
CA ILE A 25 -1.63 5.15 11.79
C ILE A 25 -2.50 4.43 10.76
N PHE A 26 -1.88 3.92 9.69
CA PHE A 26 -2.57 3.40 8.52
C PHE A 26 -2.49 1.86 8.39
N THR A 27 -1.81 1.14 9.30
CA THR A 27 -1.72 -0.34 9.29
C THR A 27 -3.04 -1.05 9.55
N VAL A 28 -4.02 -0.37 10.12
CA VAL A 28 -5.34 -0.97 10.33
C VAL A 28 -6.19 -0.70 9.12
N LEU A 29 -5.94 -1.45 8.03
CA LEU A 29 -6.93 -1.62 6.97
C LEU A 29 -8.27 -1.91 7.64
N SER A 30 -9.31 -1.16 7.26
CA SER A 30 -10.64 -1.40 7.78
C SER A 30 -11.06 -2.86 7.51
N LYS A 31 -11.90 -3.44 8.37
CA LYS A 31 -12.40 -4.80 8.17
C LYS A 31 -13.02 -4.97 6.79
N ALA A 32 -13.78 -3.98 6.33
CA ALA A 32 -14.41 -3.95 5.01
C ALA A 32 -13.37 -3.93 3.87
N THR A 33 -12.29 -3.14 4.01
CA THR A 33 -11.19 -3.09 3.03
C THR A 33 -10.48 -4.44 2.92
N ARG A 34 -10.23 -5.10 4.06
CA ARG A 34 -9.63 -6.45 4.07
C ARG A 34 -10.54 -7.48 3.42
N GLU A 35 -11.83 -7.49 3.76
CA GLU A 35 -12.81 -8.41 3.17
C GLU A 35 -12.90 -8.23 1.65
N LYS A 36 -13.01 -6.97 1.16
CA LYS A 36 -12.98 -6.67 -0.27
C LYS A 36 -11.74 -7.24 -0.94
N LEU A 37 -10.54 -6.98 -0.40
CA LEU A 37 -9.29 -7.49 -0.96
C LEU A 37 -9.22 -9.02 -0.99
N MET A 38 -9.69 -9.69 0.08
CA MET A 38 -9.66 -11.15 0.15
C MET A 38 -10.61 -11.79 -0.86
N ASN A 39 -11.72 -11.12 -1.19
CA ASN A 39 -12.67 -11.56 -2.22
C ASN A 39 -12.18 -11.36 -3.65
N LEU A 40 -11.12 -10.58 -3.87
CA LEU A 40 -10.52 -10.45 -5.20
C LEU A 40 -9.82 -11.75 -5.60
N ASN A 41 -9.97 -12.14 -6.87
CA ASN A 41 -9.39 -13.36 -7.42
C ASN A 41 -7.90 -13.17 -7.82
N PHE A 42 -7.12 -12.61 -6.90
CA PHE A 42 -5.67 -12.45 -7.01
C PHE A 42 -4.93 -13.51 -6.20
N SER A 43 -3.71 -13.83 -6.62
CA SER A 43 -2.82 -14.68 -5.82
C SER A 43 -2.45 -13.99 -4.50
N GLU A 44 -2.11 -14.79 -3.50
CA GLU A 44 -1.72 -14.28 -2.17
C GLU A 44 -0.52 -13.32 -2.23
N GLY A 45 0.41 -13.53 -3.18
CA GLY A 45 1.54 -12.63 -3.41
C GLY A 45 1.10 -11.24 -3.88
N VAL A 46 0.15 -11.18 -4.81
CA VAL A 46 -0.41 -9.91 -5.31
C VAL A 46 -1.22 -9.20 -4.22
N LYS A 47 -2.02 -9.95 -3.45
CA LYS A 47 -2.77 -9.40 -2.30
C LYS A 47 -1.82 -8.74 -1.28
N LYS A 48 -0.67 -9.34 -0.98
CA LYS A 48 0.34 -8.74 -0.09
C LYS A 48 0.94 -7.44 -0.63
N LEU A 49 1.11 -7.30 -1.95
CA LEU A 49 1.57 -6.06 -2.56
C LEU A 49 0.49 -4.97 -2.44
N ILE A 50 -0.76 -5.30 -2.75
CA ILE A 50 -1.89 -4.38 -2.61
C ILE A 50 -2.03 -3.90 -1.15
N ILE A 51 -1.87 -4.78 -0.15
CA ILE A 51 -1.87 -4.40 1.27
C ILE A 51 -0.81 -3.34 1.58
N LYS A 52 0.41 -3.51 1.04
CA LYS A 52 1.49 -2.55 1.25
C LYS A 52 1.15 -1.19 0.66
N GLU A 53 0.53 -1.15 -0.51
CA GLU A 53 0.11 0.10 -1.15
C GLU A 53 -1.02 0.78 -0.37
N LEU A 54 -2.05 0.01 0.02
CA LEU A 54 -3.18 0.51 0.81
C LEU A 54 -2.77 1.04 2.19
N ALA A 55 -1.73 0.47 2.80
CA ALA A 55 -1.23 0.89 4.11
C ALA A 55 -0.64 2.31 4.15
N PHE A 56 -0.46 2.97 3.00
CA PHE A 56 -0.05 4.38 2.92
C PHE A 56 -1.20 5.32 2.54
N LEU A 57 -2.41 4.79 2.40
CA LEU A 57 -3.59 5.54 1.99
C LEU A 57 -4.52 5.77 3.17
N SER A 58 -5.21 6.92 3.16
CA SER A 58 -6.37 7.16 4.03
C SER A 58 -7.48 6.17 3.71
N GLU A 59 -8.41 5.94 4.65
CA GLU A 59 -9.50 4.97 4.46
C GLU A 59 -10.35 5.26 3.20
N GLU A 60 -10.60 6.53 2.91
CA GLU A 60 -11.29 6.97 1.69
C GLU A 60 -10.51 6.55 0.44
N LYS A 61 -9.22 6.82 0.41
CA LYS A 61 -8.34 6.46 -0.71
C LYS A 61 -8.16 4.95 -0.85
N GLN A 62 -8.19 4.19 0.25
CA GLN A 62 -8.19 2.74 0.21
C GLN A 62 -9.43 2.18 -0.50
N LYS A 63 -10.61 2.79 -0.28
CA LYS A 63 -11.86 2.39 -0.95
C LYS A 63 -11.81 2.68 -2.44
N GLU A 64 -11.43 3.90 -2.81
CA GLU A 64 -11.25 4.30 -4.22
C GLU A 64 -10.29 3.36 -4.96
N TYR A 65 -9.12 3.09 -4.36
CA TYR A 65 -8.12 2.20 -4.94
C TYR A 65 -8.70 0.80 -5.22
N LEU A 66 -9.39 0.19 -4.25
CA LEU A 66 -9.94 -1.16 -4.42
C LEU A 66 -11.06 -1.20 -5.45
N ASP A 67 -11.90 -0.18 -5.50
CA ASP A 67 -13.00 -0.10 -6.46
C ASP A 67 -12.48 0.05 -7.91
N GLU A 68 -11.43 0.88 -8.10
CA GLU A 68 -10.75 1.01 -9.38
C GLU A 68 -10.06 -0.29 -9.80
N LEU A 69 -9.35 -0.93 -8.88
CA LEU A 69 -8.66 -2.19 -9.14
C LEU A 69 -9.64 -3.31 -9.54
N ASN A 70 -10.79 -3.41 -8.86
CA ASN A 70 -11.83 -4.37 -9.21
C ASN A 70 -12.45 -4.08 -10.59
N ARG A 71 -12.72 -2.80 -10.90
CA ARG A 71 -13.23 -2.38 -12.21
C ARG A 71 -12.25 -2.72 -13.33
N LEU A 72 -10.96 -2.43 -13.13
CA LEU A 72 -9.93 -2.75 -14.11
C LEU A 72 -9.83 -4.27 -14.32
N TYR A 73 -9.83 -5.04 -13.23
CA TYR A 73 -9.79 -6.51 -13.31
C TYR A 73 -10.98 -7.09 -14.11
N ASP A 74 -12.20 -6.62 -13.83
CA ASP A 74 -13.40 -7.02 -14.59
C ASP A 74 -13.30 -6.64 -16.07
N LEU A 75 -12.73 -5.48 -16.39
CA LEU A 75 -12.52 -5.06 -17.78
C LEU A 75 -11.48 -5.91 -18.51
N PHE A 76 -10.43 -6.34 -17.82
CA PHE A 76 -9.42 -7.23 -18.39
C PHE A 76 -9.97 -8.64 -18.62
N LEU A 77 -10.73 -9.20 -17.67
CA LEU A 77 -11.34 -10.52 -17.81
C LEU A 77 -12.46 -10.58 -18.87
N LYS A 78 -13.18 -9.48 -19.12
CA LYS A 78 -14.20 -9.41 -20.19
C LYS A 78 -13.61 -9.30 -21.61
N ARG A 79 -12.28 -9.18 -21.73
CA ARG A 79 -11.58 -9.09 -23.02
C ARG A 79 -10.91 -10.41 -23.44
N GLU A 80 -10.90 -11.42 -22.56
CA GLU A 80 -10.54 -12.81 -22.87
C GLU A 80 -11.79 -13.65 -23.16
#